data_AF-A0A7V8BHB5-F1
#
_entry.id   AF-A0A7V8BHB5-F1
#
_cell.length_a   1.000
_cell.length_b   1.000
_cell.length_c   1.000
_cell.angle_alpha   90.00
_cell.angle_beta   90.00
_cell.angle_gamma   90.00
#
_symmetry.space_group_name_H-M   'P 1'
#
loop_
_entity.id
_entity.type
_entity.pdbx_description
1 polymer ?
#
loop_
_entity_poly.entity_id
_entity_poly.type
_entity_poly.pdbx_seq_one_letter_code
_entity_poly.pdbx_strand_id
1 'polypeptide(L)'
;MFRLALIFVVALAGVSLAAQGREPLRPLAHGMRLKPEGRDEGFLYLFHEPSGLWVGRECQLRVPLARALPEPLAPERQSERLQLHLIGAKSVESLTPSGGMRNEQRFGTWRWWWLSMPVGDIDLPGPQRLGVQLHWPPEANAPAEADTLEIFDLPAIDAAPPEVWSEWRGPDRWRAGKSAWRDELRRSQGADAPKSANPFEIRCRAGLWEVYARRKK
;
A
#
# COMPACT_ATOMS: atom_id res chain seq x y z
N MET A 1 -9.34 4.87 -75.40
CA MET A 1 -8.28 5.91 -75.34
C MET A 1 -8.70 6.96 -74.32
N PHE A 2 -7.74 7.55 -73.59
CA PHE A 2 -7.82 8.37 -72.35
C PHE A 2 -7.95 7.52 -71.06
N ARG A 3 -6.95 7.28 -70.18
CA ARG A 3 -5.84 8.02 -69.50
C ARG A 3 -6.27 8.98 -68.36
N LEU A 4 -5.75 8.66 -67.15
CA LEU A 4 -5.50 9.47 -65.92
C LEU A 4 -6.73 9.90 -65.08
N ALA A 5 -6.72 9.98 -63.73
CA ALA A 5 -5.65 9.92 -62.73
C ALA A 5 -6.18 9.46 -61.35
N LEU A 6 -5.24 8.97 -60.55
CA LEU A 6 -5.30 8.55 -59.15
C LEU A 6 -5.40 9.78 -58.20
N ILE A 7 -6.28 9.77 -57.19
CA ILE A 7 -6.02 10.48 -55.91
C ILE A 7 -6.38 9.55 -54.75
N PHE A 8 -5.34 9.19 -54.01
CA PHE A 8 -5.34 8.58 -52.68
C PHE A 8 -5.87 9.60 -51.66
N VAL A 9 -6.86 9.23 -50.84
CA VAL A 9 -7.05 9.84 -49.52
C VAL A 9 -7.17 8.72 -48.50
N VAL A 10 -6.03 8.41 -47.89
CA VAL A 10 -5.93 7.63 -46.66
C VAL A 10 -6.30 8.59 -45.52
N ALA A 11 -7.52 8.49 -45.03
CA ALA A 11 -7.88 9.07 -43.74
C ALA A 11 -7.62 8.00 -42.66
N LEU A 12 -6.45 8.13 -42.03
CA LEU A 12 -6.08 7.47 -40.78
C LEU A 12 -7.09 7.82 -39.68
N ALA A 13 -8.16 7.03 -39.57
CA ALA A 13 -8.93 6.94 -38.34
C ALA A 13 -8.21 5.97 -37.38
N GLY A 14 -7.03 6.39 -36.91
CA GLY A 14 -6.38 5.81 -35.75
C GLY A 14 -7.16 6.20 -34.50
N VAL A 15 -8.34 5.60 -34.31
CA VAL A 15 -9.05 5.70 -33.04
C VAL A 15 -8.27 4.85 -32.05
N SER A 16 -7.46 5.51 -31.22
CA SER A 16 -6.82 4.91 -30.06
C SER A 16 -7.88 4.26 -29.15
N LEU A 17 -8.13 2.97 -29.36
CA LEU A 17 -8.76 2.09 -28.39
C LEU A 17 -7.78 1.84 -27.23
N ALA A 18 -7.58 2.84 -26.37
CA ALA A 18 -6.80 2.66 -25.14
C ALA A 18 -7.25 3.57 -23.97
N ALA A 19 -8.41 4.21 -24.07
CA ALA A 19 -8.96 5.05 -22.99
C ALA A 19 -10.30 4.50 -22.49
N GLN A 20 -10.38 3.21 -22.19
CA GLN A 20 -11.54 2.65 -21.48
C GLN A 20 -11.34 2.81 -19.96
N GLY A 21 -11.96 3.84 -19.40
CA GLY A 21 -12.50 3.80 -18.03
C GLY A 21 -11.55 4.09 -16.86
N ARG A 22 -10.47 4.86 -17.03
CA ARG A 22 -9.79 5.46 -15.86
C ARG A 22 -10.56 6.70 -15.42
N GLU A 23 -11.07 6.70 -14.18
CA GLU A 23 -11.56 7.93 -13.56
C GLU A 23 -10.47 9.01 -13.65
N PRO A 24 -10.83 10.26 -13.99
CA PRO A 24 -9.87 11.33 -14.07
C PRO A 24 -9.19 11.49 -12.71
N LEU A 25 -7.86 11.35 -12.70
CA LEU A 25 -7.08 11.55 -11.48
C LEU A 25 -7.27 12.98 -10.99
N ARG A 26 -7.54 13.12 -9.69
CA ARG A 26 -7.56 14.44 -9.07
C ARG A 26 -6.18 15.10 -9.17
N PRO A 27 -6.11 16.44 -9.20
CA PRO A 27 -4.84 17.15 -9.09
C PRO A 27 -4.08 16.71 -7.83
N LEU A 28 -2.79 16.42 -8.00
CA LEU A 28 -1.88 16.10 -6.90
C LEU A 28 -1.32 17.38 -6.28
N ALA A 29 -1.22 17.41 -4.95
CA ALA A 29 -0.71 18.55 -4.20
C ALA A 29 0.82 18.52 -4.05
N HIS A 30 1.37 19.58 -3.44
CA HIS A 30 2.77 19.68 -2.99
C HIS A 30 3.82 19.40 -4.08
N GLY A 31 3.57 19.81 -5.33
CA GLY A 31 4.52 19.62 -6.43
C GLY A 31 4.71 18.16 -6.84
N MET A 32 3.80 17.27 -6.44
CA MET A 32 3.76 15.89 -6.90
C MET A 32 3.07 15.81 -8.26
N ARG A 33 3.60 14.98 -9.15
CA ARG A 33 2.97 14.66 -10.43
C ARG A 33 3.25 13.22 -10.85
N LEU A 34 2.47 12.74 -11.79
CA LEU A 34 2.76 11.47 -12.45
C LEU A 34 3.81 11.66 -13.55
N LYS A 35 4.81 10.78 -13.57
CA LYS A 35 5.88 10.75 -14.58
C LYS A 35 6.24 9.28 -14.89
N PRO A 36 6.51 8.93 -16.16
CA PRO A 36 6.98 7.59 -16.49
C PRO A 36 8.42 7.37 -15.98
N GLU A 37 8.70 6.19 -15.42
CA GLU A 37 10.08 5.74 -15.18
C GLU A 37 10.59 5.06 -16.46
N GLY A 38 11.33 5.81 -17.28
CA GLY A 38 11.84 5.31 -18.57
C GLY A 38 10.97 5.65 -19.78
N ARG A 39 11.38 5.18 -20.96
CA ARG A 39 10.76 5.54 -22.25
C ARG A 39 9.64 4.59 -22.71
N ASP A 40 9.61 3.36 -22.18
CA ASP A 40 8.77 2.27 -22.71
C ASP A 40 7.82 1.65 -21.67
N GLU A 41 7.78 2.17 -20.43
CA GLU A 41 6.87 1.65 -19.40
C GLU A 41 5.50 2.35 -19.47
N GLY A 42 4.43 1.56 -19.63
CA GLY A 42 3.04 2.05 -19.58
C GLY A 42 2.54 2.41 -18.18
N PHE A 43 3.42 2.44 -17.18
CA PHE A 43 3.10 2.78 -15.79
C PHE A 43 3.63 4.18 -15.47
N LEU A 44 2.79 4.98 -14.81
CA LEU A 44 3.20 6.28 -14.31
C LEU A 44 3.39 6.23 -12.80
N TYR A 45 4.40 6.94 -12.33
CA TYR A 45 4.82 6.93 -10.94
C TYR A 45 4.90 8.35 -10.39
N LEU A 46 4.78 8.50 -9.07
CA LEU A 46 4.81 9.84 -8.48
C LEU A 46 6.23 10.39 -8.43
N PHE A 47 6.35 11.64 -8.88
CA PHE A 47 7.58 12.41 -8.91
C PHE A 47 7.34 13.77 -8.25
N HIS A 48 8.24 14.17 -7.36
CA HIS A 48 8.20 15.47 -6.70
C HIS A 48 9.09 16.44 -7.48
N GLU A 49 8.47 17.37 -8.20
CA GLU A 49 9.19 18.30 -9.09
C GLU A 49 10.22 19.17 -8.37
N PRO A 50 9.91 19.79 -7.21
CA PRO A 50 10.86 20.68 -6.55
C PRO A 50 12.16 20.00 -6.13
N SER A 51 12.11 18.73 -5.71
CA SER A 51 13.31 18.00 -5.28
C SER A 51 13.96 17.18 -6.41
N GLY A 52 13.24 16.93 -7.50
CA GLY A 52 13.71 16.06 -8.58
C GLY A 52 13.75 14.58 -8.20
N LEU A 53 12.99 14.16 -7.18
CA LEU A 53 13.02 12.80 -6.63
C LEU A 53 11.69 12.08 -6.86
N TRP A 54 11.73 10.75 -6.87
CA TRP A 54 10.53 9.92 -6.89
C TRP A 54 9.86 9.92 -5.52
N VAL A 55 8.55 9.67 -5.50
CA VAL A 55 7.76 9.63 -4.27
C VAL A 55 7.26 8.21 -4.03
N GLY A 56 7.49 7.71 -2.83
CA GLY A 56 6.88 6.50 -2.32
C GLY A 56 6.15 6.73 -1.01
N ARG A 57 5.33 5.76 -0.60
CA ARG A 57 4.69 5.77 0.72
C ARG A 57 5.59 5.09 1.72
N GLU A 58 5.92 5.79 2.78
CA GLU A 58 6.61 5.20 3.93
C GLU A 58 5.66 5.17 5.11
N CYS A 59 5.56 4.03 5.78
CA CYS A 59 4.76 3.88 6.99
C CYS A 59 5.60 3.24 8.08
N GLN A 60 5.39 3.67 9.32
CA GLN A 60 5.91 3.01 10.50
C GLN A 60 4.74 2.41 11.26
N LEU A 61 4.89 1.14 11.63
CA LEU A 61 3.96 0.41 12.46
C LEU A 61 4.62 0.16 13.80
N ARG A 62 3.90 0.34 14.90
CA ARG A 62 4.39 0.03 16.24
C ARG A 62 3.35 -0.62 17.11
N VAL A 63 3.80 -1.26 18.17
CA VAL A 63 2.93 -1.84 19.19
C VAL A 63 3.58 -1.84 20.57
N PRO A 64 2.82 -1.66 21.66
CA PRO A 64 3.40 -1.69 23.01
C PRO A 64 4.01 -3.06 23.30
N LEU A 65 5.10 -3.11 24.06
CA LEU A 65 5.71 -4.37 24.51
C LEU A 65 4.77 -5.25 25.35
N ALA A 66 3.76 -4.63 25.98
CA ALA A 66 2.72 -5.34 26.73
C ALA A 66 1.80 -6.19 25.84
N ARG A 67 1.77 -5.95 24.52
CA ARG A 67 0.99 -6.79 23.61
C ARG A 67 1.66 -8.14 23.45
N ALA A 68 0.91 -9.20 23.73
CA ALA A 68 1.33 -10.54 23.39
C ALA A 68 1.40 -10.71 21.86
N LEU A 69 2.51 -11.25 21.36
CA LEU A 69 2.72 -11.52 19.95
C LEU A 69 3.14 -12.99 19.75
N PRO A 70 2.74 -13.63 18.65
CA PRO A 70 3.16 -15.00 18.34
C PRO A 70 4.65 -15.04 17.99
N GLU A 71 5.47 -15.71 18.80
CA GLU A 71 6.94 -15.81 18.58
C GLU A 71 7.34 -17.14 17.91
N PRO A 72 8.19 -17.14 16.86
CA PRO A 72 9.02 -16.03 16.39
C PRO A 72 8.34 -15.17 15.33
N LEU A 73 8.69 -13.87 15.31
CA LEU A 73 8.21 -12.90 14.31
C LEU A 73 9.14 -12.73 13.07
N ALA A 74 10.30 -13.41 13.00
CA ALA A 74 11.30 -13.29 11.91
C ALA A 74 12.27 -14.51 11.85
N PRO A 75 13.14 -14.70 10.82
CA PRO A 75 12.89 -14.71 9.36
C PRO A 75 13.68 -15.83 8.64
N GLU A 76 13.14 -17.02 8.41
CA GLU A 76 13.69 -17.95 7.40
C GLU A 76 12.55 -18.50 6.56
N ARG A 77 12.19 -17.72 5.52
CA ARG A 77 11.10 -17.99 4.57
C ARG A 77 9.70 -17.94 5.22
N GLN A 78 9.04 -16.79 5.07
CA GLN A 78 7.60 -16.62 5.34
C GLN A 78 7.20 -16.84 6.81
N SER A 79 7.44 -15.86 7.70
CA SER A 79 6.75 -15.91 9.00
C SER A 79 5.25 -15.60 8.77
N GLU A 80 4.42 -16.64 8.72
CA GLU A 80 2.96 -16.56 8.56
C GLU A 80 2.25 -15.81 9.69
N ARG A 81 2.98 -15.49 10.78
CA ARG A 81 2.45 -15.05 12.07
C ARG A 81 2.13 -13.56 12.16
N LEU A 82 2.86 -12.70 11.45
CA LEU A 82 2.50 -11.29 11.24
C LEU A 82 2.31 -11.08 9.75
N GLN A 83 1.06 -10.90 9.34
CA GLN A 83 0.70 -10.66 7.95
C GLN A 83 0.30 -9.20 7.75
N LEU A 84 0.86 -8.60 6.71
CA LEU A 84 0.58 -7.25 6.29
C LEU A 84 -0.05 -7.29 4.90
N HIS A 85 -1.22 -6.69 4.75
CA HIS A 85 -2.01 -6.70 3.52
C HIS A 85 -2.23 -5.25 3.07
N LEU A 86 -1.66 -4.86 1.92
CA LEU A 86 -2.03 -3.61 1.26
C LEU A 86 -3.30 -3.86 0.44
N ILE A 87 -4.42 -3.34 0.92
CA ILE A 87 -5.75 -3.53 0.34
C ILE A 87 -6.10 -2.28 -0.46
N GLY A 88 -6.06 -2.41 -1.79
CA GLY A 88 -6.52 -1.41 -2.73
C GLY A 88 -7.99 -1.57 -3.09
N ALA A 89 -8.46 -0.80 -4.07
CA ALA A 89 -9.85 -0.86 -4.50
C ALA A 89 -10.23 -2.19 -5.16
N LYS A 90 -9.28 -2.86 -5.83
CA LYS A 90 -9.50 -4.09 -6.61
C LYS A 90 -8.42 -5.14 -6.41
N SER A 91 -7.42 -4.87 -5.58
CA SER A 91 -6.25 -5.73 -5.38
C SER A 91 -5.91 -5.83 -3.90
N VAL A 92 -5.27 -6.94 -3.53
CA VAL A 92 -4.58 -7.10 -2.25
C VAL A 92 -3.17 -7.56 -2.56
N GLU A 93 -2.20 -6.88 -1.98
CA GLU A 93 -0.79 -7.27 -2.01
C GLU A 93 -0.34 -7.66 -0.61
N SER A 94 0.20 -8.87 -0.46
CA SER A 94 0.85 -9.28 0.78
C SER A 94 2.22 -8.61 0.87
N LEU A 95 2.39 -7.72 1.84
CA LEU A 95 3.68 -7.06 2.06
C LEU A 95 4.59 -8.03 2.80
N THR A 96 5.65 -8.50 2.14
CA THR A 96 6.68 -9.28 2.83
C THR A 96 7.57 -8.36 3.66
N PRO A 97 7.93 -8.79 4.88
CA PRO A 97 8.94 -8.11 5.68
C PRO A 97 10.26 -7.84 4.95
N SER A 98 10.60 -8.64 3.94
CA SER A 98 11.89 -8.60 3.25
C SER A 98 12.05 -7.46 2.22
N GLY A 99 10.99 -6.73 1.86
CA GLY A 99 11.05 -5.63 0.88
C GLY A 99 11.17 -4.21 1.47
N GLY A 100 11.13 -4.07 2.79
CA GLY A 100 11.04 -2.75 3.43
C GLY A 100 10.99 -2.76 4.96
N MET A 101 10.74 -3.92 5.56
CA MET A 101 10.63 -4.11 7.00
C MET A 101 12.00 -4.38 7.61
N ARG A 102 12.72 -3.30 7.93
CA ARG A 102 13.75 -3.38 8.96
C ARG A 102 13.02 -3.48 10.31
N ASN A 103 13.12 -4.63 10.96
CA ASN A 103 12.77 -4.76 12.36
C ASN A 103 13.84 -4.00 13.16
N GLU A 104 13.63 -2.70 13.32
CA GLU A 104 14.47 -1.88 14.18
C GLU A 104 13.85 -1.92 15.58
N GLN A 105 14.14 -2.99 16.33
CA GLN A 105 13.95 -2.99 17.79
C GLN A 105 14.90 -1.96 18.39
N ARG A 106 14.48 -0.69 18.47
CA ARG A 106 15.39 0.38 18.92
C ARG A 106 14.81 1.43 19.86
N PHE A 107 13.55 1.37 20.29
CA PHE A 107 12.99 2.44 21.14
C PHE A 107 12.10 1.95 22.30
N GLY A 108 12.68 1.88 23.51
CA GLY A 108 11.96 1.90 24.78
C GLY A 108 10.88 0.82 24.95
N THR A 109 9.63 1.24 25.19
CA THR A 109 8.48 0.37 25.52
C THR A 109 7.71 -0.15 24.29
N TRP A 110 8.28 -0.07 23.09
CA TRP A 110 7.58 -0.38 21.83
C TRP A 110 8.39 -1.32 20.91
N ARG A 111 7.67 -2.13 20.11
CA ARG A 111 8.22 -2.85 18.95
C ARG A 111 7.79 -2.16 17.66
N TRP A 112 8.69 -1.97 16.71
CA TRP A 112 8.46 -1.16 15.51
C TRP A 112 8.87 -1.87 14.23
N TRP A 113 8.17 -1.54 13.15
CA TRP A 113 8.41 -1.99 11.79
C TRP A 113 8.31 -0.81 10.82
N TRP A 114 9.18 -0.79 9.83
CA TRP A 114 9.16 0.20 8.75
C TRP A 114 8.58 -0.44 7.47
N LEU A 115 7.79 0.29 6.69
CA LEU A 115 7.25 -0.16 5.41
C LEU A 115 7.54 0.91 4.37
N SER A 116 8.03 0.51 3.20
CA SER A 116 8.26 1.39 2.06
C SER A 116 7.58 0.79 0.84
N MET A 117 6.63 1.50 0.26
CA MET A 117 5.78 1.02 -0.84
C MET A 117 5.85 2.02 -2.00
N PRO A 118 6.16 1.56 -3.22
CA PRO A 118 6.03 2.42 -4.41
C PRO A 118 4.57 2.85 -4.59
N VAL A 119 4.34 4.04 -5.15
CA VAL A 119 3.00 4.55 -5.44
C VAL A 119 2.92 4.93 -6.91
N GLY A 120 2.02 4.28 -7.64
CA GLY A 120 1.78 4.52 -9.05
C GLY A 120 0.39 5.06 -9.37
N ASP A 121 0.15 5.28 -10.66
CA ASP A 121 -1.13 5.73 -11.19
C ASP A 121 -2.32 4.80 -10.90
N ILE A 122 -2.07 3.50 -10.71
CA ILE A 122 -3.09 2.51 -10.31
C ILE A 122 -3.52 2.65 -8.85
N ASP A 123 -2.68 3.28 -8.01
CA ASP A 123 -2.88 3.37 -6.57
C ASP A 123 -3.62 4.65 -6.14
N LEU A 124 -3.58 5.67 -7.00
CA LEU A 124 -4.16 6.99 -6.75
C LEU A 124 -5.70 7.09 -6.82
N PRO A 125 -6.43 6.33 -7.66
CA PRO A 125 -7.86 6.52 -7.84
C PRO A 125 -8.72 6.15 -6.61
N GLY A 126 -8.18 5.44 -5.62
CA GLY A 126 -8.98 4.93 -4.51
C GLY A 126 -8.26 4.94 -3.17
N PRO A 127 -9.01 4.91 -2.04
CA PRO A 127 -8.42 4.78 -0.73
C PRO A 127 -7.66 3.44 -0.64
N GLN A 128 -6.41 3.53 -0.20
CA GLN A 128 -5.61 2.36 0.15
C GLN A 128 -5.74 2.08 1.64
N ARG A 129 -5.63 0.81 2.02
CA ARG A 129 -5.69 0.38 3.42
C ARG A 129 -4.54 -0.56 3.73
N LEU A 130 -4.02 -0.48 4.95
CA LEU A 130 -3.13 -1.50 5.48
C LEU A 130 -3.91 -2.37 6.45
N GLY A 131 -3.94 -3.68 6.20
CA GLY A 131 -4.42 -4.68 7.13
C GLY A 131 -3.24 -5.32 7.86
N VAL A 132 -3.30 -5.37 9.19
CA VAL A 132 -2.32 -6.02 10.06
C VAL A 132 -3.00 -7.19 10.77
N GLN A 133 -2.54 -8.41 10.54
CA GLN A 133 -3.12 -9.62 11.11
C GLN A 133 -2.08 -10.46 11.83
N LEU A 134 -2.43 -10.93 13.02
CA LEU A 134 -1.64 -11.89 13.78
C LEU A 134 -2.26 -13.28 13.68
N HIS A 135 -1.46 -14.25 13.27
CA HIS A 135 -1.83 -15.67 13.25
C HIS A 135 -1.11 -16.39 14.38
N TRP A 136 -1.88 -16.99 15.27
CA TRP A 136 -1.38 -17.74 16.41
C TRP A 136 -1.24 -19.22 16.05
N PRO A 137 -0.22 -19.93 16.57
CA PRO A 137 -0.16 -21.37 16.44
C PRO A 137 -1.43 -22.02 17.04
N PRO A 138 -1.89 -23.15 16.50
CA PRO A 138 -3.03 -23.88 17.03
C PRO A 138 -2.64 -24.55 18.36
N GLU A 139 -2.64 -23.78 19.43
CA GLU A 139 -2.45 -24.25 20.80
C GLU A 139 -3.71 -23.97 21.63
N ALA A 140 -3.97 -24.80 22.64
CA ALA A 140 -5.20 -24.79 23.44
C ALA A 140 -5.46 -23.46 24.21
N ASN A 141 -4.46 -22.57 24.29
CA ASN A 141 -4.51 -21.29 24.99
C ASN A 141 -4.23 -20.08 24.07
N ALA A 142 -4.46 -20.20 22.76
CA ALA A 142 -4.37 -19.04 21.87
C ALA A 142 -5.30 -17.92 22.37
N PRO A 143 -4.88 -16.65 22.38
CA PRO A 143 -5.73 -15.55 22.82
C PRO A 143 -7.01 -15.50 21.97
N ALA A 144 -8.14 -15.12 22.60
CA ALA A 144 -9.42 -14.93 21.90
C ALA A 144 -9.37 -13.86 20.77
N GLU A 145 -8.34 -13.01 20.77
CA GLU A 145 -8.05 -12.01 19.73
C GLU A 145 -7.34 -12.60 18.49
N ALA A 146 -7.08 -13.92 18.48
CA ALA A 146 -6.46 -14.60 17.35
C ALA A 146 -7.24 -14.34 16.04
N ASP A 147 -6.49 -14.16 14.95
CA ASP A 147 -7.02 -13.92 13.61
C ASP A 147 -7.77 -12.60 13.42
N THR A 148 -7.64 -11.65 14.36
CA THR A 148 -8.14 -10.28 14.18
C THR A 148 -7.29 -9.51 13.18
N LEU A 149 -7.96 -8.90 12.20
CA LEU A 149 -7.37 -7.96 11.26
C LEU A 149 -7.63 -6.53 11.73
N GLU A 150 -6.56 -5.82 12.07
CA GLU A 150 -6.56 -4.39 12.34
C GLU A 150 -6.34 -3.63 11.03
N ILE A 151 -7.28 -2.74 10.68
CA ILE A 151 -7.32 -2.07 9.37
C ILE A 151 -7.07 -0.58 9.56
N PHE A 152 -6.16 -0.04 8.75
CA PHE A 152 -5.77 1.35 8.73
C PHE A 152 -6.04 1.95 7.35
N ASP A 153 -6.94 2.93 7.24
CA ASP A 153 -7.15 3.74 6.04
C ASP A 153 -5.95 4.65 5.82
N LEU A 154 -5.17 4.41 4.78
CA LEU A 154 -3.96 5.18 4.53
C LEU A 154 -4.33 6.57 4.01
N PRO A 155 -3.69 7.64 4.55
CA PRO A 155 -3.96 8.99 4.06
C PRO A 155 -3.59 9.08 2.58
N ALA A 156 -4.20 10.00 1.84
CA ALA A 156 -3.74 10.28 0.49
C ALA A 156 -2.23 10.61 0.48
N ILE A 157 -1.51 10.17 -0.55
CA ILE A 157 -0.04 10.30 -0.60
C ILE A 157 0.43 11.77 -0.58
N ASP A 158 -0.42 12.67 -1.04
CA ASP A 158 -0.24 14.12 -1.11
C ASP A 158 -1.07 14.87 -0.05
N ALA A 159 -1.54 14.20 1.01
CA ALA A 159 -2.30 14.85 2.09
C ALA A 159 -1.46 15.81 2.94
N ALA A 160 -0.13 15.65 2.90
CA ALA A 160 0.84 16.50 3.57
C ALA A 160 2.08 16.67 2.68
N PRO A 161 2.94 17.67 2.93
CA PRO A 161 4.22 17.80 2.24
C PRO A 161 5.08 16.53 2.36
N PRO A 162 5.92 16.21 1.35
CA PRO A 162 6.87 15.13 1.46
C PRO A 162 7.76 15.25 2.70
N GLU A 163 8.25 14.10 3.18
CA GLU A 163 9.08 13.95 4.37
C GLU A 163 8.40 14.27 5.72
N VAL A 164 7.16 14.77 5.71
CA VAL A 164 6.37 15.05 6.93
C VAL A 164 5.61 13.80 7.36
N TRP A 165 5.89 13.33 8.58
CA TRP A 165 5.16 12.24 9.20
C TRP A 165 3.79 12.68 9.70
N SER A 166 2.78 11.85 9.48
CA SER A 166 1.51 11.96 10.20
C SER A 166 1.69 11.69 11.69
N GLU A 167 0.71 12.10 12.48
CA GLU A 167 0.56 11.62 13.86
C GLU A 167 0.40 10.10 13.91
N TRP A 168 0.75 9.53 15.06
CA TRP A 168 0.44 8.14 15.37
C TRP A 168 -1.06 7.97 15.60
N ARG A 169 -1.62 6.89 15.04
CA ARG A 169 -3.03 6.56 15.23
C ARG A 169 -3.23 5.05 15.28
N GLY A 170 -4.28 4.64 15.99
CA GLY A 170 -4.73 3.25 16.02
C GLY A 170 -5.51 2.84 14.76
N PRO A 171 -6.03 1.60 14.73
CA PRO A 171 -6.79 1.08 13.61
C PRO A 171 -8.14 1.75 13.48
N ASP A 172 -8.57 2.01 12.24
CA ASP A 172 -9.89 2.57 11.94
C ASP A 172 -10.98 1.51 12.06
N ARG A 173 -10.65 0.25 11.74
CA ARG A 173 -11.58 -0.88 11.73
C ARG A 173 -10.93 -2.18 12.19
N TRP A 174 -11.78 -3.10 12.63
CA TRP A 174 -11.42 -4.39 13.20
C TRP A 174 -12.29 -5.48 12.58
N ARG A 175 -11.68 -6.53 12.02
CA ARG A 175 -12.40 -7.65 11.41
C ARG A 175 -11.94 -8.98 12.00
N ALA A 176 -12.88 -9.88 12.26
CA ALA A 176 -12.57 -11.19 12.80
C ALA A 176 -12.32 -12.22 11.69
N GLY A 177 -11.39 -13.14 11.94
CA GLY A 177 -11.23 -14.38 11.18
C GLY A 177 -10.05 -14.41 10.22
N LYS A 178 -9.58 -15.63 9.93
CA LYS A 178 -8.35 -15.91 9.15
C LYS A 178 -8.35 -15.34 7.73
N SER A 179 -9.52 -15.07 7.17
CA SER A 179 -9.70 -14.49 5.83
C SER A 179 -10.33 -13.11 5.85
N ALA A 180 -10.30 -12.41 7.00
CA ALA A 180 -10.87 -11.08 7.17
C ALA A 180 -10.43 -10.05 6.10
N TRP A 181 -9.21 -10.16 5.58
CA TRP A 181 -8.70 -9.29 4.52
C TRP A 181 -9.50 -9.44 3.22
N ARG A 182 -10.02 -10.65 2.94
CA ARG A 182 -10.83 -10.95 1.76
C ARG A 182 -12.20 -10.31 1.87
N ASP A 183 -12.76 -10.32 3.08
CA ASP A 183 -14.04 -9.67 3.34
C ASP A 183 -13.92 -8.15 3.22
N GLU A 184 -12.82 -7.57 3.74
CA GLU A 184 -12.52 -6.15 3.57
C GLU A 184 -12.34 -5.78 2.08
N LEU A 185 -11.61 -6.58 1.30
CA LEU A 185 -11.46 -6.37 -0.15
C LEU A 185 -12.81 -6.40 -0.87
N ARG A 186 -13.65 -7.39 -0.55
CA ARG A 186 -14.99 -7.54 -1.16
C ARG A 186 -16.00 -6.52 -0.63
N ARG A 187 -15.64 -5.75 0.39
CA ARG A 187 -16.54 -4.87 1.14
C ARG A 187 -17.78 -5.62 1.65
N SER A 188 -17.65 -6.92 1.92
CA SER A 188 -18.72 -7.70 2.54
C SER A 188 -18.84 -7.32 4.01
N GLN A 189 -20.03 -7.47 4.58
CA GLN A 189 -20.22 -7.41 6.02
C GLN A 189 -19.57 -8.66 6.64
N GLY A 190 -18.28 -8.58 6.91
CA GLY A 190 -17.59 -9.53 7.78
C GLY A 190 -17.93 -9.26 9.25
N ALA A 191 -17.66 -10.23 10.13
CA ALA A 191 -17.85 -10.04 11.56
C ALA A 191 -16.89 -8.96 12.10
N ASP A 192 -17.42 -8.04 12.90
CA ASP A 192 -16.59 -7.11 13.66
C ASP A 192 -15.81 -7.89 14.73
N ALA A 193 -14.55 -7.52 14.95
CA ALA A 193 -13.72 -8.09 16.01
C ALA A 193 -13.70 -7.20 17.27
N PRO A 194 -13.53 -7.79 18.47
CA PRO A 194 -13.26 -7.01 19.66
C PRO A 194 -11.97 -6.20 19.50
N LYS A 195 -11.95 -4.98 20.05
CA LYS A 195 -10.75 -4.15 20.07
C LYS A 195 -9.72 -4.71 21.06
N SER A 196 -8.47 -4.83 20.63
CA SER A 196 -7.36 -5.19 21.50
C SER A 196 -7.08 -4.06 22.49
N ALA A 197 -6.72 -4.42 23.72
CA ALA A 197 -6.26 -3.47 24.73
C ALA A 197 -4.92 -2.81 24.35
N ASN A 198 -4.13 -3.45 23.48
CA ASN A 198 -2.84 -2.94 23.01
C ASN A 198 -2.79 -2.96 21.47
N PRO A 199 -3.54 -2.08 20.79
CA PRO A 199 -3.62 -2.10 19.33
C PRO A 199 -2.29 -1.72 18.69
N PHE A 200 -2.12 -2.08 17.42
CA PHE A 200 -1.05 -1.51 16.61
C PHE A 200 -1.34 -0.03 16.36
N GLU A 201 -0.28 0.76 16.20
CA GLU A 201 -0.36 2.14 15.77
C GLU A 201 0.44 2.33 14.50
N ILE A 202 -0.05 3.21 13.62
CA ILE A 202 0.59 3.56 12.37
C ILE A 202 0.82 5.07 12.28
N ARG A 203 1.89 5.45 11.59
CA ARG A 203 2.02 6.76 10.93
C ARG A 203 2.62 6.60 9.56
N CYS A 204 2.34 7.52 8.66
CA CYS A 204 2.86 7.48 7.29
C CYS A 204 3.36 8.83 6.82
N ARG A 205 4.16 8.82 5.76
CA ARG A 205 4.59 10.00 5.00
C ARG A 205 4.76 9.66 3.52
N ALA A 206 4.84 10.69 2.70
CA ALA A 206 5.44 10.60 1.37
C ALA A 206 6.97 10.69 1.52
N GLY A 207 7.68 9.61 1.22
CA GLY A 207 9.14 9.55 1.21
C GLY A 207 9.71 9.92 -0.16
N LEU A 208 10.85 10.60 -0.18
CA LEU A 208 11.57 10.98 -1.41
C LEU A 208 12.70 10.01 -1.72
N TRP A 209 12.71 9.44 -2.93
CA TRP A 209 13.63 8.38 -3.34
C TRP A 209 14.41 8.77 -4.62
N GLU A 210 15.71 8.48 -4.64
CA GLU A 210 16.57 8.72 -5.81
C GLU A 210 16.20 7.85 -7.01
N VAL A 211 15.80 6.61 -6.75
CA VAL A 211 15.36 5.64 -7.75
C VAL A 211 14.00 5.10 -7.35
N TYR A 212 13.11 4.89 -8.33
CA TYR A 212 11.77 4.37 -8.08
C TYR A 212 11.77 2.83 -7.88
N ALA A 213 12.94 2.19 -7.99
CA ALA A 213 13.08 0.75 -7.98
C ALA A 213 12.33 0.09 -6.81
N ARG A 214 11.32 -0.71 -7.19
CA ARG A 214 11.06 -2.03 -6.59
C ARG A 214 12.36 -2.51 -5.96
N ARG A 215 12.43 -2.54 -4.63
CA ARG A 215 13.45 -3.29 -3.91
C ARG A 215 13.23 -4.78 -4.22
N LYS A 216 13.59 -5.22 -5.43
CA LYS A 216 14.02 -6.59 -5.68
C LYS A 216 15.48 -6.64 -5.25
N LYS A 217 15.69 -6.88 -3.96
CA LYS A 217 16.82 -7.69 -3.52
C LYS A 217 16.23 -8.96 -2.91
#